data_AF-A0A0J5QJF9-F1
#
_entry.id   AF-A0A0J5QJF9-F1
#
_cell.length_a   1.000
_cell.length_b   1.000
_cell.length_c   1.000
_cell.angle_alpha   90.00
_cell.angle_beta   90.00
_cell.angle_gamma   90.00
#
_symmetry.space_group_name_H-M   'P 1'
#
loop_
_entity.id
_entity.type
_entity.pdbx_description
1 polymer ?
#
loop_
_entity_poly.entity_id
_entity_poly.type
_entity_poly.pdbx_seq_one_letter_code
_entity_poly.pdbx_strand_id
1 'polypeptide(L)'
;MLSTSDFDVGAQTADWFVILKTRVDDPSNLPRHHVVLNMVDPKSTKADAAQIKEALTRFPLIETVMMRRNTYKEMDQKGLLHALALEKQSDPNPLMRPHVRHVVEALEEATDILNNILAA
;
A
#
# COMPACT_ATOMS: atom_id res chain seq x y z
N MET A 1 -4.65 7.10 2.36
CA MET A 1 -5.62 8.21 2.45
C MET A 1 -5.29 9.14 1.30
N LEU A 2 -6.27 9.46 0.47
CA LEU A 2 -6.16 10.47 -0.59
C LEU A 2 -6.70 11.81 -0.05
N SER A 3 -6.16 12.27 1.09
CA SER A 3 -6.49 13.61 1.58
C SER A 3 -5.45 14.59 1.07
N THR A 4 -5.81 15.87 0.91
CA THR A 4 -4.87 16.91 0.50
C THR A 4 -3.71 17.05 1.51
N SER A 5 -4.00 16.95 2.81
CA SER A 5 -2.97 17.03 3.84
C SER A 5 -1.97 15.87 3.78
N ASP A 6 -2.42 14.65 3.50
CA ASP A 6 -1.52 13.50 3.35
C ASP A 6 -0.62 13.67 2.13
N PHE A 7 -1.15 14.26 1.06
CA PHE A 7 -0.40 14.56 -0.15
C PHE A 7 0.70 15.59 0.14
N ASP A 8 0.38 16.68 0.84
CA ASP A 8 1.35 17.72 1.19
C ASP A 8 2.47 17.18 2.10
N VAL A 9 2.12 16.36 3.09
CA VAL A 9 3.10 15.70 3.96
C VAL A 9 3.97 14.72 3.16
N GLY A 10 3.37 13.97 2.24
CA GLY A 10 4.09 13.11 1.31
C GLY A 10 5.07 13.88 0.44
N ALA A 11 4.66 15.05 -0.08
CA ALA A 11 5.49 15.95 -0.89
C ALA A 11 6.71 16.44 -0.11
N GLN A 12 6.51 16.89 1.13
CA GLN A 12 7.61 17.30 2.01
C GLN A 12 8.60 16.17 2.26
N THR A 13 8.10 14.95 2.47
CA THR A 13 8.94 13.76 2.67
C THR A 13 9.73 13.41 1.41
N ALA A 14 9.10 13.46 0.24
CA ALA A 14 9.76 13.22 -1.03
C ALA A 14 10.87 14.25 -1.31
N ASP A 15 10.61 15.53 -1.03
CA ASP A 15 11.61 16.59 -1.18
C ASP A 15 12.78 16.42 -0.21
N TRP A 16 12.49 15.97 1.01
CA TRP A 16 13.54 15.66 1.97
C TRP A 16 14.49 14.57 1.44
N PHE A 17 13.97 13.51 0.81
CA PHE A 17 14.82 12.49 0.16
C PHE A 17 15.64 13.03 -1.01
N VAL A 18 15.10 13.98 -1.79
CA VAL A 18 15.85 14.66 -2.86
C VAL A 18 16.99 15.49 -2.28
N ILE A 19 16.73 16.24 -1.22
CA ILE A 19 17.72 17.07 -0.54
C ILE A 19 18.77 16.20 0.16
N LEU A 20 18.40 15.05 0.72
CA LEU A 20 19.33 14.15 1.39
C LEU A 20 20.48 13.72 0.46
N LYS A 21 20.20 13.54 -0.84
CA LYS A 21 21.22 13.21 -1.85
C LYS A 21 22.32 14.26 -1.98
N THR A 22 22.07 15.52 -1.62
CA THR A 22 23.10 16.58 -1.68
C THR A 22 23.91 16.71 -0.40
N ARG A 23 23.55 15.95 0.65
CA ARG A 23 24.14 16.04 1.99
C ARG A 23 25.03 14.84 2.34
N VAL A 24 25.21 13.92 1.42
CA VAL A 24 26.02 12.71 1.60
C VAL A 24 27.11 12.66 0.53
N ASP A 25 28.24 12.05 0.87
CA ASP A 25 29.39 11.96 -0.04
C ASP A 25 29.10 11.08 -1.27
N ASP A 26 28.37 9.99 -1.06
CA ASP A 26 27.95 9.07 -2.12
C ASP A 26 26.44 8.81 -2.05
N PRO A 27 25.64 9.46 -2.92
CA PRO A 27 24.19 9.29 -2.96
C PRO A 27 23.73 7.89 -3.34
N SER A 28 24.60 7.05 -3.95
CA SER A 28 24.25 5.69 -4.35
C SER A 28 24.10 4.73 -3.17
N ASN A 29 24.66 5.08 -2.01
CA ASN A 29 24.52 4.32 -0.77
C ASN A 29 23.20 4.61 -0.03
N LEU A 30 22.40 5.58 -0.48
CA LEU A 30 21.12 5.87 0.13
C LEU A 30 20.08 4.79 -0.23
N PRO A 31 19.21 4.41 0.72
CA PRO A 31 18.09 3.53 0.41
C PRO A 31 17.17 4.18 -0.62
N ARG A 32 16.60 3.35 -1.50
CA ARG A 32 15.62 3.82 -2.48
C ARG A 32 14.36 4.29 -1.78
N HIS A 33 13.85 5.43 -2.23
CA HIS A 33 12.59 5.97 -1.76
C HIS A 33 11.47 5.49 -2.68
N HIS A 34 10.51 4.77 -2.10
CA HIS A 34 9.29 4.32 -2.76
C HIS A 34 8.07 4.84 -2.01
N VAL A 35 7.02 5.18 -2.75
CA VAL A 35 5.75 5.65 -2.18
C VAL A 35 4.64 4.68 -2.57
N VAL A 36 3.81 4.31 -1.59
CA VAL A 36 2.65 3.43 -1.79
C VAL A 36 1.40 4.23 -1.47
N LEU A 37 0.41 4.20 -2.37
CA LEU A 37 -0.91 4.72 -2.06
C LEU A 37 -1.65 3.71 -1.17
N ASN A 38 -1.92 4.12 0.07
CA ASN A 38 -2.60 3.29 1.04
C ASN A 38 -4.09 3.67 1.21
N MET A 39 -4.91 2.73 1.66
CA MET A 39 -6.34 2.90 1.95
C MET A 39 -7.11 3.51 0.77
N VAL A 40 -6.78 3.07 -0.46
CA VAL A 40 -7.46 3.53 -1.68
C VAL A 40 -8.86 2.92 -1.74
N ASP A 41 -9.88 3.76 -1.87
CA ASP A 41 -11.25 3.29 -1.95
C ASP A 41 -11.52 2.60 -3.32
N PRO A 42 -12.18 1.43 -3.34
CA PRO A 42 -12.44 0.69 -4.58
C PRO A 42 -13.38 1.42 -5.55
N LYS A 43 -14.14 2.38 -5.04
CA LYS A 43 -14.95 3.30 -5.84
C LYS A 43 -14.27 4.65 -5.84
N SER A 44 -13.32 4.85 -6.76
CA SER A 44 -12.64 6.13 -6.92
C SER A 44 -13.62 7.21 -7.42
N THR A 45 -13.64 8.34 -6.74
CA THR A 45 -14.29 9.55 -7.25
C THR A 45 -13.42 10.23 -8.33
N LYS A 46 -13.97 11.22 -9.04
CA LYS A 46 -13.17 12.04 -9.96
C LYS A 46 -12.04 12.80 -9.27
N ALA A 47 -12.26 13.22 -8.01
CA ALA A 47 -11.24 13.88 -7.21
C ALA A 47 -10.10 12.91 -6.87
N ASP A 48 -10.44 11.69 -6.43
CA ASP A 48 -9.44 10.64 -6.16
C ASP A 48 -8.60 10.34 -7.40
N ALA A 49 -9.22 10.19 -8.56
CA ALA A 49 -8.52 9.92 -9.81
C ALA A 49 -7.56 11.06 -10.21
N ALA A 50 -7.96 12.33 -10.01
CA ALA A 50 -7.09 13.48 -10.26
C ALA A 50 -5.89 13.48 -9.30
N GLN A 51 -6.11 13.20 -8.02
CA GLN A 51 -5.05 13.16 -7.02
C GLN A 51 -4.09 11.98 -7.23
N ILE A 52 -4.57 10.81 -7.64
CA ILE A 52 -3.72 9.67 -8.04
C ILE A 52 -2.86 10.04 -9.24
N LYS A 53 -3.44 10.73 -10.25
CA LYS A 53 -2.69 11.19 -11.42
C LYS A 53 -1.59 12.18 -11.04
N GLU A 54 -1.86 13.09 -10.10
CA GLU A 54 -0.86 14.00 -9.58
C GLU A 54 0.24 13.25 -8.82
N ALA A 55 -0.14 12.28 -7.97
CA ALA A 55 0.79 11.44 -7.22
C ALA A 55 1.78 10.70 -8.14
N LEU A 56 1.30 10.15 -9.26
CA LEU A 56 2.13 9.49 -10.27
C LEU A 56 3.22 10.40 -10.85
N THR A 57 2.97 11.71 -10.94
CA THR A 57 3.96 12.68 -11.41
C THR A 57 4.90 13.19 -10.33
N ARG A 58 4.47 13.16 -9.07
CA ARG A 58 5.16 13.79 -7.95
C ARG A 58 6.04 12.84 -7.14
N PHE A 59 5.65 11.57 -7.09
CA PHE A 59 6.25 10.58 -6.19
C PHE A 59 6.88 9.42 -6.97
N PRO A 60 7.91 8.77 -6.40
CA PRO A 60 8.40 7.49 -6.89
C PRO A 60 7.40 6.38 -6.49
N LEU A 61 6.24 6.38 -7.14
CA LEU A 61 5.11 5.54 -6.77
C LEU A 61 5.31 4.09 -7.21
N ILE A 62 4.91 3.15 -6.35
CA ILE A 62 4.70 1.76 -6.73
C ILE A 62 3.34 1.64 -7.43
N GLU A 63 3.30 0.88 -8.53
CA GLU A 63 2.08 0.70 -9.33
C GLU A 63 0.93 0.10 -8.51
N THR A 64 1.26 -0.90 -7.70
CA THR A 64 0.31 -1.58 -6.81
C THR A 64 -0.08 -0.70 -5.64
N VAL A 65 -1.39 -0.54 -5.46
CA VAL A 65 -1.99 0.23 -4.37
C VAL A 65 -2.50 -0.70 -3.27
N MET A 66 -2.48 -0.22 -2.03
CA MET A 66 -3.08 -0.93 -0.91
C MET A 66 -4.52 -0.43 -0.74
N MET A 67 -5.49 -1.31 -1.03
CA MET A 67 -6.91 -0.92 -1.06
C MET A 67 -7.49 -0.77 0.33
N ARG A 68 -8.54 0.03 0.50
CA ARG A 68 -9.29 0.06 1.76
C ARG A 68 -10.05 -1.25 1.93
N ARG A 69 -9.60 -2.12 2.84
CA ARG A 69 -10.20 -3.42 3.12
C ARG A 69 -10.47 -3.62 4.62
N ASN A 70 -11.60 -4.23 4.96
CA ASN A 70 -11.88 -4.65 6.34
C ASN A 70 -10.92 -5.74 6.82
N THR A 71 -10.37 -6.53 5.90
CA THR A 71 -9.34 -7.54 6.17
C THR A 71 -8.15 -6.98 6.96
N TYR A 72 -7.71 -5.74 6.70
CA TYR A 72 -6.60 -5.15 7.43
C TYR A 72 -6.94 -4.85 8.89
N LYS A 73 -8.22 -4.57 9.21
CA LYS A 73 -8.69 -4.45 10.60
C LYS A 73 -8.78 -5.81 11.28
N GLU A 74 -9.22 -6.85 10.56
CA GLU A 74 -9.19 -8.22 11.08
C GLU A 74 -7.74 -8.67 11.35
N MET A 75 -6.80 -8.31 10.47
CA MET A 75 -5.38 -8.61 10.63
C MET A 75 -4.81 -7.97 11.89
N ASP A 76 -5.12 -6.70 12.15
CA ASP A 76 -4.71 -5.98 13.35
C ASP A 76 -5.21 -6.66 14.63
N GLN A 77 -6.43 -7.19 14.61
CA GLN A 77 -7.06 -7.82 15.79
C GLN A 77 -6.69 -9.29 15.99
N LYS A 78 -6.53 -10.05 14.90
CA LYS A 78 -6.46 -11.52 14.93
C LYS A 78 -5.13 -12.10 14.45
N GLY A 79 -4.25 -11.26 13.91
CA GLY A 79 -2.93 -11.67 13.43
C GLY A 79 -2.83 -11.76 11.91
N LEU A 80 -1.82 -12.48 11.43
CA LEU A 80 -1.35 -12.40 10.04
C LEU A 80 -2.38 -12.88 9.00
N LEU A 81 -2.43 -12.21 7.84
CA LEU A 81 -3.35 -12.52 6.73
C LEU A 81 -3.33 -13.99 6.31
N HIS A 82 -2.15 -14.62 6.21
CA HIS A 82 -2.06 -16.02 5.80
C HIS A 82 -2.76 -16.97 6.79
N ALA A 83 -2.59 -16.75 8.09
CA ALA A 83 -3.25 -17.55 9.12
C ALA A 83 -4.77 -17.37 9.05
N LEU A 84 -5.24 -16.14 8.86
CA LEU A 84 -6.67 -15.84 8.69
C LEU A 84 -7.27 -16.48 7.44
N ALA A 85 -6.51 -16.58 6.35
CA ALA A 85 -6.95 -17.25 5.13
C ALA A 85 -7.15 -18.76 5.38
N LEU A 86 -6.20 -19.41 6.06
CA LEU A 86 -6.29 -20.84 6.40
C LEU A 86 -7.47 -21.14 7.33
N GLU A 87 -7.70 -20.29 8.34
CA GLU A 87 -8.83 -20.39 9.26
C GLU A 87 -10.16 -20.36 8.49
N LYS A 88 -10.37 -19.33 7.65
CA LYS A 88 -11.62 -19.20 6.87
C LYS A 88 -11.79 -20.32 5.83
N GLN A 89 -10.70 -20.87 5.30
CA GLN A 89 -10.75 -21.95 4.31
C GLN A 89 -11.17 -23.28 4.94
N SER A 90 -10.69 -23.53 6.16
CA SER A 90 -10.99 -24.74 6.94
C SER A 90 -12.24 -24.63 7.81
N ASP A 91 -12.95 -23.49 7.74
CA ASP A 91 -14.11 -23.22 8.57
C ASP A 91 -15.20 -24.31 8.39
N PRO A 92 -15.71 -24.89 9.49
CA PRO A 92 -16.81 -25.84 9.46
C PRO A 92 -18.07 -25.30 8.80
N ASN A 93 -18.30 -23.98 8.86
CA ASN A 93 -19.39 -23.29 8.18
C ASN A 93 -19.03 -23.00 6.71
N PRO A 94 -19.68 -23.65 5.72
CA PRO A 94 -19.38 -23.44 4.31
C PRO A 94 -19.58 -21.99 3.83
N LEU A 95 -20.43 -21.21 4.51
CA LEU A 95 -20.68 -19.80 4.18
C LEU A 95 -19.47 -18.90 4.48
N MET A 96 -18.53 -19.35 5.31
CA MET A 96 -17.32 -18.59 5.65
C MET A 96 -16.23 -18.70 4.59
N ARG A 97 -16.23 -19.79 3.82
CA ARG A 97 -15.17 -20.09 2.83
C ARG A 97 -15.04 -19.05 1.71
N PRO A 98 -16.13 -18.49 1.14
CA PRO A 98 -16.00 -17.42 0.14
C PRO A 98 -15.27 -16.17 0.66
N HIS A 99 -15.33 -15.89 1.97
CA HIS A 99 -14.67 -14.73 2.57
C HIS A 99 -13.13 -14.84 2.58
N VAL A 100 -12.57 -16.05 2.38
CA VAL A 100 -11.13 -16.26 2.16
C VAL A 100 -10.61 -15.37 1.03
N ARG A 101 -11.40 -15.18 -0.02
CA ARG A 101 -11.03 -14.38 -1.19
C ARG A 101 -10.57 -12.97 -0.80
N HIS A 102 -11.27 -12.31 0.12
CA HIS A 102 -10.91 -10.96 0.57
C HIS A 102 -9.59 -10.91 1.36
N VAL A 103 -9.20 -12.03 1.98
CA VAL A 103 -7.93 -12.17 2.68
C VAL A 103 -6.81 -12.42 1.68
N VAL A 104 -7.05 -13.29 0.70
CA VAL A 104 -6.11 -13.59 -0.39
C VAL A 104 -5.81 -12.35 -1.22
N GLU A 105 -6.82 -11.60 -1.64
CA GLU A 105 -6.63 -10.35 -2.40
C GLU A 105 -5.77 -9.32 -1.61
N ALA A 106 -5.98 -9.21 -0.30
CA ALA A 106 -5.15 -8.33 0.55
C ALA A 106 -3.70 -8.83 0.68
N LEU A 107 -3.51 -10.16 0.72
CA LEU A 107 -2.18 -10.78 0.76
C LEU A 107 -1.44 -10.59 -0.57
N GLU A 108 -2.14 -10.74 -1.70
CA GLU A 108 -1.61 -10.50 -3.04
C GLU A 108 -1.14 -9.05 -3.19
N GLU A 109 -1.97 -8.07 -2.81
CA GLU A 109 -1.60 -6.64 -2.81
C GLU A 109 -0.32 -6.39 -2.00
N ALA A 110 -0.27 -6.87 -0.75
CA ALA A 110 0.87 -6.66 0.13
C ALA A 110 2.16 -7.34 -0.39
N THR A 111 2.02 -8.53 -0.96
CA THR A 111 3.13 -9.30 -1.53
C THR A 111 3.68 -8.60 -2.76
N ASP A 112 2.80 -8.13 -3.64
CA ASP A 112 3.19 -7.43 -4.85
C ASP A 112 3.88 -6.09 -4.54
N ILE A 113 3.35 -5.31 -3.59
CA ILE A 113 4.03 -4.10 -3.09
C ILE A 113 5.44 -4.42 -2.57
N LEU A 114 5.58 -5.45 -1.74
CA LEU A 114 6.88 -5.84 -1.19
C LEU A 114 7.85 -6.27 -2.30
N ASN A 115 7.38 -7.06 -3.27
CA ASN A 115 8.19 -7.48 -4.40
C ASN A 115 8.65 -6.30 -5.24
N ASN A 116 7.79 -5.30 -5.47
CA ASN A 116 8.16 -4.07 -6.17
C ASN A 116 9.25 -3.28 -5.43
N ILE A 117 9.20 -3.23 -4.10
CA ILE A 117 10.25 -2.59 -3.28
C ILE A 117 11.58 -3.34 -3.41
N LEU A 118 11.53 -4.68 -3.38
CA LEU A 118 12.73 -5.52 -3.40
C LEU A 118 13.37 -5.67 -4.79
N ALA A 119 12.57 -5.63 -5.85
CA ALA A 119 13.03 -5.76 -7.23
C ALA A 119 13.63 -4.47 -7.79
N ALA A 120 13.38 -3.33 -7.15
CA ALA A 120 13.87 -2.03 -7.58
C ALA A 120 15.40 -1.95 -7.50
#